data_AF-A0A2V5JMH4-F1
#
_entry.id   AF-A0A2V5JMH4-F1
#
_cell.length_a   1.000
_cell.length_b   1.000
_cell.length_c   1.000
_cell.angle_alpha   90.00
_cell.angle_beta   90.00
_cell.angle_gamma   90.00
#
_symmetry.space_group_name_H-M   'P 1'
#
loop_
_entity.id
_entity.type
_entity.pdbx_description
1 polymer ?
#
loop_
_entity_poly.entity_id
_entity_poly.type
_entity_poly.pdbx_seq_one_letter_code
_entity_poly.pdbx_strand_id
1 'polypeptide(L)'
;MKTTYRLPLIQRTRLSLTLVGALVAVLAMSGCSFVQKQTSNAWSVSYEVTVVGEELNRLDAVSYLEAPSRGEDSSSVDAGTVATSNLADDPGKAVWSATAMVTATQDSQVTATPGPGTTASCRILLDGTREIASETAARGEAVTCTATTPEFPTRD
;
A
#
# COMPACT_ATOMS: atom_id res chain seq x y z
N MET A 1 69.08 -28.15 50.28
CA MET A 1 68.64 -29.46 49.76
C MET A 1 67.88 -29.19 48.47
N LYS A 2 68.45 -29.56 47.30
CA LYS A 2 67.89 -29.52 45.93
C LYS A 2 67.43 -28.15 45.39
N THR A 3 67.59 -27.72 44.14
CA THR A 3 68.32 -28.15 42.94
C THR A 3 68.28 -26.93 42.00
N THR A 4 69.43 -26.50 41.50
CA THR A 4 69.62 -25.56 40.38
C THR A 4 69.07 -26.15 39.08
N TYR A 5 68.82 -25.36 38.02
CA TYR A 5 69.15 -25.60 36.58
C TYR A 5 68.20 -24.74 35.73
N ARG A 6 68.64 -23.53 35.33
CA ARG A 6 69.23 -23.20 34.02
C ARG A 6 68.32 -23.56 32.83
N LEU A 7 67.90 -22.55 32.07
CA LEU A 7 67.99 -22.62 30.61
C LEU A 7 68.30 -21.23 30.01
N PRO A 8 68.95 -21.21 28.83
CA PRO A 8 69.82 -20.12 28.37
C PRO A 8 69.23 -19.29 27.22
N LEU A 9 69.66 -18.02 27.18
CA LEU A 9 70.24 -17.26 26.07
C LEU A 9 69.74 -17.45 24.61
N ILE A 10 69.49 -16.29 23.98
CA ILE A 10 69.65 -15.93 22.54
C ILE A 10 68.43 -16.33 21.70
N GLN A 11 67.74 -15.43 20.98
CA GLN A 11 68.27 -14.85 19.73
C GLN A 11 67.48 -13.59 19.28
N ARG A 12 68.22 -12.54 18.91
CA ARG A 12 67.72 -11.34 18.20
C ARG A 12 67.90 -11.53 16.70
N THR A 13 66.85 -11.43 15.88
CA THR A 13 66.85 -10.94 14.46
C THR A 13 65.43 -11.06 13.87
N ARG A 14 64.71 -9.95 13.67
CA ARG A 14 64.48 -9.12 12.45
C ARG A 14 63.44 -9.64 11.45
N LEU A 15 62.40 -8.80 11.27
CA LEU A 15 61.49 -8.59 10.12
C LEU A 15 60.87 -9.82 9.43
N SER A 16 59.53 -9.87 9.37
CA SER A 16 58.77 -9.70 8.11
C SER A 16 57.25 -9.64 8.32
N LEU A 17 56.66 -8.82 7.45
CA LEU A 17 55.28 -8.47 7.11
C LEU A 17 54.15 -9.51 7.24
N THR A 18 52.92 -8.97 7.36
CA THR A 18 51.59 -9.51 6.97
C THR A 18 50.98 -10.63 7.83
N LEU A 19 49.72 -10.54 8.29
CA LEU A 19 48.49 -10.52 7.50
C LEU A 19 47.36 -9.80 8.27
N VAL A 20 46.70 -8.82 7.64
CA VAL A 20 45.39 -8.31 8.05
C VAL A 20 44.37 -9.39 7.72
N GLY A 21 43.84 -10.07 8.74
CA GLY A 21 42.83 -11.13 8.61
C GLY A 21 41.42 -10.56 8.58
N ALA A 22 40.83 -10.57 7.40
CA ALA A 22 39.54 -10.05 6.96
C ALA A 22 38.34 -10.19 7.94
N LEU A 23 37.68 -9.06 8.23
CA LEU A 23 36.25 -9.03 8.52
C LEU A 23 35.51 -9.29 7.19
N VAL A 24 35.06 -10.51 6.94
CA VAL A 24 34.14 -10.80 5.84
C VAL A 24 32.73 -10.43 6.30
N ALA A 25 32.28 -9.23 5.95
CA ALA A 25 30.89 -8.83 6.07
C ALA A 25 30.07 -9.64 5.06
N VAL A 26 29.51 -10.78 5.49
CA VAL A 26 28.51 -11.53 4.73
C VAL A 26 27.16 -10.82 4.89
N LEU A 27 26.97 -9.75 4.13
CA LEU A 27 25.68 -9.06 3.98
C LEU A 27 25.44 -8.76 2.50
N ALA A 28 25.35 -9.79 1.68
CA ALA A 28 25.03 -9.61 0.27
C ALA A 28 24.23 -10.82 -0.21
N MET A 29 22.92 -10.85 0.02
CA MET A 29 22.00 -11.69 -0.78
C MET A 29 20.49 -11.42 -0.64
N SER A 30 20.05 -10.40 0.10
CA SER A 30 18.61 -10.04 0.21
C SER A 30 18.25 -8.65 -0.32
N GLY A 31 19.21 -7.91 -0.89
CA GLY A 31 19.05 -6.47 -1.21
C GLY A 31 18.32 -6.13 -2.52
N CYS A 32 18.20 -7.05 -3.48
CA CYS A 32 17.68 -6.69 -4.81
C CYS A 32 16.14 -6.62 -4.87
N SER A 33 15.44 -7.52 -4.16
CA SER A 33 13.96 -7.57 -4.23
C SER A 33 13.29 -6.45 -3.42
N PHE A 34 13.94 -5.96 -2.36
CA PHE A 34 13.40 -4.84 -1.56
C PHE A 34 13.45 -3.51 -2.35
N VAL A 35 14.51 -3.28 -3.12
CA VAL A 35 14.66 -2.07 -3.94
C VAL A 35 13.66 -2.05 -5.10
N GLN A 36 13.42 -3.19 -5.76
CA GLN A 36 12.48 -3.28 -6.89
C GLN A 36 11.04 -2.92 -6.51
N LYS A 37 10.58 -3.31 -5.31
CA LYS A 37 9.23 -2.98 -4.83
C LYS A 37 9.05 -1.47 -4.65
N GLN A 38 10.00 -0.82 -3.98
CA GLN A 38 9.96 0.62 -3.72
C GLN A 38 9.94 1.48 -5.01
N THR A 39 10.41 0.95 -6.13
CA THR A 39 10.38 1.61 -7.44
C THR A 39 9.18 1.25 -8.31
N SER A 40 8.26 0.40 -7.84
CA SER A 40 7.11 -0.01 -8.62
C SER A 40 6.15 1.16 -8.87
N ASN A 41 5.55 1.17 -10.06
CA ASN A 41 4.53 2.13 -10.42
C ASN A 41 3.27 1.88 -9.58
N ALA A 42 2.69 2.95 -9.05
CA ALA A 42 1.46 2.89 -8.27
C ALA A 42 0.65 4.16 -8.52
N TRP A 43 -0.66 3.99 -8.59
CA TRP A 43 -1.63 5.06 -8.79
C TRP A 43 -2.14 5.60 -7.47
N SER A 44 -2.53 6.87 -7.45
CA SER A 44 -3.39 7.42 -6.41
C SER A 44 -4.84 7.12 -6.78
N VAL A 45 -5.44 6.09 -6.20
CA VAL A 45 -6.83 5.72 -6.46
C VAL A 45 -7.75 6.51 -5.53
N SER A 46 -8.75 7.17 -6.07
CA SER A 46 -9.84 7.77 -5.30
C SER A 46 -11.10 6.93 -5.45
N TYR A 47 -11.61 6.46 -4.32
CA TYR A 47 -12.90 5.80 -4.21
C TYR A 47 -13.93 6.85 -3.84
N GLU A 48 -15.00 6.95 -4.62
CA GLU A 48 -16.14 7.82 -4.32
C GLU A 48 -17.39 6.99 -4.24
N VAL A 49 -18.22 7.23 -3.22
CA VAL A 49 -19.57 6.66 -3.12
C VAL A 49 -20.55 7.80 -2.92
N THR A 50 -21.41 8.01 -3.91
CA THR A 50 -22.51 8.97 -3.86
C THR A 50 -23.78 8.25 -3.45
N VAL A 51 -24.51 8.82 -2.50
CA VAL A 51 -25.83 8.36 -2.08
C VAL A 51 -26.90 9.36 -2.46
N VAL A 52 -28.06 8.84 -2.88
CA VAL A 52 -29.23 9.63 -3.30
C VAL A 52 -30.48 9.03 -2.67
N GLY A 53 -31.27 9.83 -1.95
CA GLY A 53 -32.46 9.36 -1.24
C GLY A 53 -32.72 10.07 0.09
N GLU A 54 -33.29 9.32 1.03
CA GLU A 54 -33.82 9.84 2.30
C GLU A 54 -32.78 9.78 3.43
N GLU A 55 -31.98 8.71 3.48
CA GLU A 55 -30.90 8.53 4.46
C GLU A 55 -29.54 8.82 3.83
N LEU A 56 -29.19 10.10 3.79
CA LEU A 56 -27.97 10.55 3.11
C LEU A 56 -26.72 10.49 3.96
N ASN A 57 -26.83 10.51 5.29
CA ASN A 57 -25.76 10.92 6.21
C ASN A 57 -24.71 9.83 6.56
N ARG A 58 -24.88 8.60 6.08
CA ARG A 58 -23.95 7.50 6.36
C ARG A 58 -23.92 6.44 5.26
N LEU A 59 -22.83 5.69 5.25
CA LEU A 59 -22.68 4.42 4.55
C LEU A 59 -22.24 3.36 5.56
N ASP A 60 -22.74 2.14 5.40
CA ASP A 60 -22.39 0.98 6.21
C ASP A 60 -21.52 0.00 5.42
N ALA A 61 -20.76 -0.82 6.16
CA ALA A 61 -19.89 -1.88 5.61
C ALA A 61 -18.96 -1.37 4.49
N VAL A 62 -18.39 -0.18 4.68
CA VAL A 62 -17.47 0.42 3.71
C VAL A 62 -16.13 -0.28 3.77
N SER A 63 -15.68 -0.79 2.63
CA SER A 63 -14.34 -1.37 2.48
C SER A 63 -13.75 -1.04 1.12
N TYR A 64 -12.43 -0.95 1.05
CA TYR A 64 -11.72 -0.67 -0.20
C TYR A 64 -10.32 -1.30 -0.21
N LEU A 65 -9.72 -1.43 -1.38
CA LEU A 65 -8.38 -1.98 -1.54
C LEU A 65 -7.30 -0.90 -1.44
N GLU A 66 -6.25 -1.19 -0.67
CA GLU A 66 -5.07 -0.34 -0.54
C GLU A 66 -3.80 -1.19 -0.49
N ALA A 67 -2.76 -0.76 -1.22
CA ALA A 67 -1.43 -1.30 -1.13
C ALA A 67 -0.65 -0.59 0.00
N PRO A 68 -0.08 -1.33 0.99
CA PRO A 68 0.67 -0.73 2.10
C PRO A 68 1.91 0.06 1.64
N SER A 69 2.53 -0.41 0.56
CA SER A 69 3.66 0.25 -0.07
C SER A 69 3.71 -0.04 -1.57
N ARG A 70 4.52 0.70 -2.33
CA ARG A 70 4.68 0.47 -3.78
C ARG A 70 5.18 -0.96 -4.02
N GLY A 71 4.59 -1.63 -5.00
CA GLY A 71 5.00 -2.98 -5.40
C GLY A 71 4.55 -4.07 -4.43
N GLU A 72 3.74 -3.73 -3.44
CA GLU A 72 2.99 -4.69 -2.64
C GLU A 72 1.58 -4.86 -3.18
N ASP A 73 1.01 -6.03 -2.91
CA ASP A 73 -0.37 -6.37 -3.27
C ASP A 73 -1.34 -5.56 -2.41
N SER A 74 -2.49 -5.22 -3.00
CA SER A 74 -3.54 -4.54 -2.27
C SER A 74 -4.18 -5.46 -1.23
N SER A 75 -4.53 -4.89 -0.08
CA SER A 75 -5.29 -5.55 0.98
C SER A 75 -6.55 -4.75 1.29
N SER A 76 -7.57 -5.42 1.82
CA SER A 76 -8.83 -4.77 2.18
C SER A 76 -8.65 -3.92 3.44
N VAL A 77 -9.03 -2.65 3.34
CA VAL A 77 -9.22 -1.73 4.45
C VAL A 77 -10.70 -1.71 4.79
N ASP A 78 -11.05 -2.12 6.00
CA ASP A 78 -12.41 -2.02 6.54
C ASP A 78 -12.59 -0.68 7.26
N ALA A 79 -13.41 0.19 6.68
CA ALA A 79 -13.79 1.48 7.24
C ALA A 79 -15.09 1.42 8.06
N GLY A 80 -15.81 0.29 8.05
CA GLY A 80 -17.05 0.08 8.78
C GLY A 80 -18.15 1.06 8.38
N THR A 81 -18.74 1.73 9.37
CA THR A 81 -19.74 2.78 9.15
C THR A 81 -19.05 4.14 9.08
N VAL A 82 -19.27 4.85 7.99
CA VAL A 82 -18.67 6.17 7.72
C VAL A 82 -19.74 7.23 7.49
N ALA A 83 -19.42 8.48 7.84
CA ALA A 83 -20.26 9.62 7.52
C ALA A 83 -20.04 10.06 6.07
N THR A 84 -21.09 10.58 5.45
CA THR A 84 -21.05 11.23 4.13
C THR A 84 -21.15 12.75 4.32
N SER A 85 -20.79 13.49 3.28
CA SER A 85 -20.92 14.94 3.21
C SER A 85 -21.97 15.31 2.16
N ASN A 86 -22.95 16.13 2.53
CA ASN A 86 -23.94 16.63 1.57
C ASN A 86 -23.25 17.42 0.45
N LEU A 87 -23.73 17.25 -0.78
CA LEU A 87 -23.26 18.05 -1.90
C LEU A 87 -23.93 19.42 -1.85
N ALA A 88 -23.12 20.49 -1.87
CA ALA A 88 -23.61 21.86 -1.72
C ALA A 88 -24.64 22.24 -2.79
N ASP A 89 -24.47 21.72 -4.01
CA ASP A 89 -25.31 22.03 -5.16
C ASP A 89 -26.50 21.09 -5.34
N ASP A 90 -26.58 20.01 -4.54
CA ASP A 90 -27.66 19.01 -4.62
C ASP A 90 -27.97 18.43 -3.23
N PRO A 91 -28.91 19.02 -2.48
CA PRO A 91 -29.23 18.59 -1.11
C PRO A 91 -29.88 17.20 -1.03
N GLY A 92 -30.28 16.61 -2.17
CA GLY A 92 -30.75 15.24 -2.26
C GLY A 92 -29.62 14.21 -2.40
N LYS A 93 -28.36 14.66 -2.36
CA LYS A 93 -27.18 13.82 -2.52
C LYS A 93 -26.12 14.08 -1.45
N ALA A 94 -25.44 13.02 -1.07
CA ALA A 94 -24.23 13.10 -0.25
C ALA A 94 -23.16 12.19 -0.83
N VAL A 95 -21.91 12.47 -0.48
CA VAL A 95 -20.74 11.74 -0.98
C VAL A 95 -19.82 11.36 0.16
N TRP A 96 -19.25 10.18 0.07
CA TRP A 96 -18.06 9.77 0.81
C TRP A 96 -16.92 9.52 -0.17
N SER A 97 -15.70 9.82 0.25
CA SER A 97 -14.50 9.57 -0.54
C SER A 97 -13.32 9.12 0.30
N ALA A 98 -12.51 8.24 -0.25
CA ALA A 98 -11.19 7.87 0.29
C ALA A 98 -10.16 7.85 -0.84
N THR A 99 -8.91 8.17 -0.51
CA THR A 99 -7.77 8.07 -1.43
C THR A 99 -6.81 7.03 -0.90
N ALA A 100 -6.41 6.10 -1.76
CA ALA A 100 -5.51 5.00 -1.44
C ALA A 100 -4.44 4.85 -2.52
N MET A 101 -3.31 4.24 -2.17
CA MET A 101 -2.32 3.82 -3.15
C MET A 101 -2.65 2.42 -3.64
N VAL A 102 -2.61 2.20 -4.95
CA VAL A 102 -2.72 0.85 -5.54
C VAL A 102 -1.60 0.67 -6.55
N THR A 103 -0.82 -0.41 -6.40
CA THR A 103 0.23 -0.77 -7.36
C THR A 103 -0.38 -0.97 -8.76
N ALA A 104 0.27 -0.45 -9.81
CA ALA A 104 -0.22 -0.60 -11.18
C ALA A 104 -0.42 -2.08 -11.54
N THR A 105 -1.38 -2.38 -12.41
CA THR A 105 -1.78 -3.76 -12.80
C THR A 105 -2.38 -4.62 -11.70
N GLN A 106 -2.61 -4.05 -10.51
CA GLN A 106 -3.34 -4.71 -9.42
C GLN A 106 -4.81 -4.31 -9.39
N ASP A 107 -5.58 -5.15 -8.72
CA ASP A 107 -7.00 -4.93 -8.49
C ASP A 107 -7.25 -3.77 -7.52
N SER A 108 -8.34 -3.08 -7.80
CA SER A 108 -8.89 -1.98 -7.03
C SER A 108 -10.38 -2.21 -6.88
N GLN A 109 -10.89 -2.08 -5.65
CA GLN A 109 -12.28 -2.34 -5.34
C GLN A 109 -12.74 -1.40 -4.23
N VAL A 110 -14.01 -1.03 -4.28
CA VAL A 110 -14.73 -0.41 -3.16
C VAL A 110 -16.11 -1.03 -3.04
N THR A 111 -16.53 -1.29 -1.81
CA THR A 111 -17.88 -1.77 -1.48
C THR A 111 -18.46 -0.87 -0.39
N ALA A 112 -19.74 -0.52 -0.51
CA ALA A 112 -20.46 0.26 0.50
C ALA A 112 -21.96 -0.03 0.44
N THR A 113 -22.64 0.01 1.58
CA THR A 113 -24.10 -0.18 1.67
C THR A 113 -24.77 1.15 2.08
N PRO A 114 -25.72 1.68 1.29
CA PRO A 114 -26.50 2.84 1.69
C PRO A 114 -27.55 2.48 2.75
N GLY A 115 -28.06 3.50 3.44
CA GLY A 115 -29.24 3.33 4.29
C GLY A 115 -30.46 2.84 3.51
N PRO A 116 -31.48 2.28 4.20
CA PRO A 116 -32.74 1.90 3.57
C PRO A 116 -33.35 3.06 2.77
N GLY A 117 -34.05 2.76 1.69
CA GLY A 117 -34.69 3.82 0.90
C GLY A 117 -33.76 4.60 -0.03
N THR A 118 -32.44 4.41 0.08
CA THR A 118 -31.41 5.22 -0.60
C THR A 118 -30.65 4.40 -1.63
N THR A 119 -30.26 5.00 -2.75
CA THR A 119 -29.44 4.37 -3.78
C THR A 119 -27.98 4.81 -3.63
N ALA A 120 -27.04 3.88 -3.78
CA ALA A 120 -25.60 4.19 -3.84
C ALA A 120 -25.06 4.01 -5.26
N SER A 121 -24.15 4.91 -5.65
CA SER A 121 -23.32 4.78 -6.84
C SER A 121 -21.86 4.93 -6.45
N CYS A 122 -21.01 3.99 -6.85
CA CYS A 122 -19.57 4.08 -6.62
C CYS A 122 -18.84 4.48 -7.90
N ARG A 123 -17.66 5.10 -7.74
CA ARG A 123 -16.70 5.39 -8.80
C ARG A 123 -15.28 5.13 -8.31
N ILE A 124 -14.43 4.68 -9.21
CA ILE A 124 -12.99 4.52 -8.99
C ILE A 124 -12.26 5.44 -9.96
N LEU A 125 -11.51 6.40 -9.41
CA LEU A 125 -10.76 7.40 -10.16
C LEU A 125 -9.26 7.17 -9.97
N LEU A 126 -8.48 7.34 -11.03
CA LEU A 126 -7.03 7.41 -10.98
C LEU A 126 -6.58 8.86 -10.97
N ASP A 127 -5.68 9.17 -10.03
CA ASP A 127 -5.14 10.50 -9.75
C ASP A 127 -6.25 11.55 -9.62
N GLY A 128 -7.38 11.14 -9.03
CA GLY A 128 -8.57 11.97 -8.77
C GLY A 128 -9.34 12.43 -10.01
N THR A 129 -8.97 11.99 -11.23
CA THR A 129 -9.53 12.56 -12.46
C THR A 129 -10.01 11.52 -13.47
N ARG A 130 -9.27 10.43 -13.68
CA ARG A 130 -9.62 9.43 -14.69
C ARG A 130 -10.45 8.30 -14.09
N GLU A 131 -11.71 8.24 -14.44
CA GLU A 131 -12.58 7.12 -14.08
C GLU A 131 -12.14 5.83 -14.77
N ILE A 132 -12.09 4.74 -14.00
CA ILE A 132 -11.79 3.39 -14.47
C ILE A 132 -12.88 2.37 -14.13
N ALA A 133 -13.80 2.71 -13.22
CA ALA A 133 -15.02 1.96 -12.96
C ALA A 133 -16.08 2.86 -12.34
N SER A 134 -17.34 2.52 -12.62
CA SER A 134 -18.51 3.09 -11.97
C SER A 134 -19.63 2.05 -11.96
N GLU A 135 -20.40 2.03 -10.88
CA GLU A 135 -21.57 1.14 -10.75
C GLU A 135 -22.62 1.79 -9.87
N THR A 136 -23.89 1.47 -10.13
CA THR A 136 -25.03 1.94 -9.34
C THR A 136 -25.83 0.73 -8.88
N ALA A 137 -26.02 0.58 -7.57
CA ALA A 137 -26.82 -0.49 -7.00
C ALA A 137 -28.30 -0.14 -6.98
N ALA A 138 -29.14 -1.16 -6.77
CA ALA A 138 -30.53 -0.90 -6.41
C ALA A 138 -30.62 -0.24 -5.03
N ARG A 139 -31.80 0.26 -4.72
CA ARG A 139 -32.08 0.97 -3.46
C ARG A 139 -31.88 0.05 -2.25
N GLY A 140 -31.07 0.49 -1.29
CA GLY A 140 -30.75 -0.24 -0.07
C GLY A 140 -29.80 -1.43 -0.28
N GLU A 141 -29.37 -1.70 -1.52
CA GLU A 141 -28.41 -2.76 -1.82
C GLU A 141 -26.98 -2.22 -1.77
N ALA A 142 -26.04 -3.11 -1.44
CA ALA A 142 -24.63 -2.79 -1.47
C ALA A 142 -24.18 -2.49 -2.91
N VAL A 143 -23.42 -1.40 -3.08
CA VAL A 143 -22.73 -1.10 -4.34
C VAL A 143 -21.31 -1.60 -4.26
N THR A 144 -20.83 -2.20 -5.35
CA THR A 144 -19.44 -2.66 -5.49
C THR A 144 -18.90 -2.18 -6.81
N CYS A 145 -17.76 -1.49 -6.79
CA CYS A 145 -17.01 -1.16 -8.00
C CYS A 145 -15.73 -1.97 -8.01
N THR A 146 -15.37 -2.56 -9.14
CA THR A 146 -14.11 -3.29 -9.31
C THR A 146 -13.43 -2.87 -10.61
N ALA A 147 -12.12 -2.69 -10.58
CA ALA A 147 -11.29 -2.48 -11.76
C ALA A 147 -9.87 -2.96 -11.50
N THR A 148 -9.17 -3.37 -12.56
CA THR A 148 -7.72 -3.54 -12.53
C THR A 148 -7.07 -2.22 -12.93
N THR A 149 -6.17 -1.70 -12.10
CA THR A 149 -5.43 -0.48 -12.44
C THR A 149 -4.53 -0.73 -13.65
N PRO A 150 -4.39 0.21 -14.60
CA PRO A 150 -3.61 -0.02 -15.81
C PRO A 150 -2.11 0.21 -15.57
N GLU A 151 -1.30 -0.17 -16.55
CA GLU A 151 0.11 0.24 -16.60
C GLU A 151 0.26 1.76 -16.76
N PHE A 152 1.44 2.28 -16.41
CA PHE A 152 1.78 3.67 -16.65
C PHE A 152 2.10 3.87 -18.13
N PRO A 153 1.66 4.98 -18.75
CA PRO A 153 2.04 5.30 -20.11
C PRO A 153 3.57 5.40 -20.24
N THR A 154 4.16 4.70 -21.21
CA THR A 154 5.54 4.96 -21.61
C THR A 154 5.58 6.29 -22.35
N ARG A 155 6.49 7.20 -21.96
CA ARG A 155 6.83 8.35 -22.79
C ARG A 155 7.74 7.85 -23.90
N ASP A 156 7.19 7.67 -25.09
CA ASP A 156 7.96 7.56 -26.33
C ASP A 156 8.27 8.93 -26.92
#